data_AF-M5C2Y9-F1
#
_entry.id   AF-M5C2Y9-F1
#
_cell.length_a   1.000
_cell.length_b   1.000
_cell.length_c   1.000
_cell.angle_alpha   90.00
_cell.angle_beta   90.00
_cell.angle_gamma   90.00
#
_symmetry.space_group_name_H-M   'P 1'
#
loop_
_entity.id
_entity.type
_entity.pdbx_description
1 polymer ?
#
loop_
_entity_poly.entity_id
_entity_poly.type
_entity_poly.pdbx_seq_one_letter_code
_entity_poly.pdbx_strand_id
1 'polypeptide(L)'
;MWKLLHTPLSLEPPQVVVPGTPERPKSPTEPVNTSHTNLDEGFIAAHPGETEEEKQNRTMHNLATIMGRALSVPLQSTFRSLSQTPGPAQPKSKIPAPEKYDSKKGPAAKSFILDCKTYFFSNSSSFPSDHSCISFVLMNLKEGQPKKWGQIYLEKLLDGAYEPILESWDAFEAAFLCNWSDPAAAQVAERRLRNLKQSRAASDYATDFRIIASKLEWLDAALIAAFRQGLKAEVRSKLIEFTLHKNITTLDEFISTACLIDGTLFEAR
;
A
#
# COMPACT_ATOMS: atom_id res chain seq x y z
N MET A 1 -6.15 73.21 -5.16
CA MET A 1 -6.11 72.77 -6.58
C MET A 1 -5.36 71.45 -6.60
N TRP A 2 -5.84 70.29 -7.04
CA TRP A 2 -7.09 69.87 -7.69
C TRP A 2 -7.39 68.42 -7.24
N LYS A 3 -8.70 68.07 -7.25
CA LYS A 3 -9.26 66.72 -7.16
C LYS A 3 -8.89 65.90 -8.41
N LEU A 4 -9.08 64.58 -8.39
CA LEU A 4 -9.95 63.85 -9.33
C LEU A 4 -10.08 62.36 -8.95
N LEU A 5 -11.35 61.92 -8.84
CA LEU A 5 -11.79 60.53 -8.78
C LEU A 5 -11.62 59.87 -10.15
N HIS A 6 -11.35 58.56 -10.20
CA HIS A 6 -11.89 57.70 -11.24
C HIS A 6 -12.27 56.31 -10.71
N THR A 7 -13.56 56.04 -10.80
CA THR A 7 -14.22 54.73 -10.71
C THR A 7 -14.00 53.95 -12.02
N PRO A 8 -13.77 52.63 -12.00
CA PRO A 8 -13.89 51.82 -13.20
C PRO A 8 -15.27 51.15 -13.32
N LEU A 9 -15.82 51.28 -14.53
CA LEU A 9 -16.99 50.64 -15.12
C LEU A 9 -16.90 49.09 -15.07
N SER A 10 -17.97 48.40 -14.67
CA SER A 10 -18.11 46.95 -14.83
C SER A 10 -18.72 46.64 -16.20
N LEU A 11 -17.95 45.98 -17.07
CA LEU A 11 -18.36 45.48 -18.38
C LEU A 11 -18.92 44.05 -18.26
N GLU A 12 -20.08 43.82 -18.84
CA GLU A 12 -20.73 42.51 -18.98
C GLU A 12 -20.06 41.67 -20.09
N PRO A 13 -20.00 40.32 -20.00
CA PRO A 13 -19.41 39.49 -21.05
C PRO A 13 -20.39 39.16 -22.20
N PRO A 14 -19.91 39.00 -23.45
CA PRO A 14 -20.77 38.77 -24.62
C PRO A 14 -21.15 37.30 -24.80
N GLN A 15 -22.38 37.09 -25.26
CA GLN A 15 -22.94 35.86 -25.82
C GLN A 15 -22.28 35.53 -27.17
N VAL A 16 -21.92 34.25 -27.39
CA VAL A 16 -21.54 33.72 -28.71
C VAL A 16 -22.52 32.62 -29.10
N VAL A 17 -23.40 32.99 -30.02
CA VAL A 17 -24.20 32.12 -30.90
C VAL A 17 -23.35 31.79 -32.12
N VAL A 18 -23.49 30.57 -32.70
CA VAL A 18 -23.51 30.29 -34.16
C VAL A 18 -23.72 28.77 -34.43
N PRO A 19 -24.30 28.38 -35.59
CA PRO A 19 -25.23 27.25 -35.76
C PRO A 19 -24.73 26.13 -36.71
N GLY A 20 -25.53 25.07 -36.93
CA GLY A 20 -25.39 24.18 -38.11
C GLY A 20 -25.98 22.76 -37.97
N THR A 21 -27.00 22.47 -38.78
CA THR A 21 -27.90 21.30 -38.94
C THR A 21 -27.26 20.10 -39.74
N PRO A 22 -27.98 19.07 -40.28
CA PRO A 22 -28.55 17.83 -39.71
C PRO A 22 -28.11 16.52 -40.45
N GLU A 23 -28.80 15.39 -40.18
CA GLU A 23 -29.05 14.18 -41.01
C GLU A 23 -28.44 12.79 -40.67
N ARG A 24 -29.24 11.77 -40.99
CA ARG A 24 -29.22 10.31 -40.70
C ARG A 24 -29.48 9.55 -42.03
N PRO A 25 -29.67 8.21 -42.04
CA PRO A 25 -28.75 7.05 -42.13
C PRO A 25 -28.70 6.39 -43.54
N LYS A 26 -27.92 5.28 -43.69
CA LYS A 26 -28.27 4.03 -44.43
C LYS A 26 -27.16 2.96 -44.37
N SER A 27 -27.52 1.70 -44.06
CA SER A 27 -26.84 0.44 -44.46
C SER A 27 -27.38 0.00 -45.85
N PRO A 28 -26.96 -1.09 -46.57
CA PRO A 28 -26.53 -2.46 -46.14
C PRO A 28 -25.31 -3.02 -46.93
N THR A 29 -24.79 -4.25 -46.73
CA THR A 29 -25.15 -5.48 -47.48
C THR A 29 -24.28 -6.68 -47.01
N GLU A 30 -24.88 -7.86 -46.80
CA GLU A 30 -24.22 -9.19 -46.69
C GLU A 30 -23.80 -9.74 -48.08
N PRO A 31 -23.05 -10.87 -48.19
CA PRO A 31 -23.77 -12.13 -48.38
C PRO A 31 -23.13 -13.41 -47.78
N VAL A 32 -24.04 -14.29 -47.35
CA VAL A 32 -24.16 -15.72 -47.68
C VAL A 32 -23.21 -16.77 -47.06
N ASN A 33 -23.90 -17.69 -46.41
CA ASN A 33 -23.55 -18.94 -45.76
C ASN A 33 -23.30 -20.09 -46.77
N THR A 34 -22.37 -21.00 -46.48
CA THR A 34 -22.52 -22.43 -46.86
C THR A 34 -21.71 -23.33 -45.94
N SER A 35 -22.40 -24.32 -45.38
CA SER A 35 -21.88 -25.33 -44.47
C SER A 35 -21.55 -26.65 -45.20
N HIS A 36 -20.70 -27.47 -44.56
CA HIS A 36 -20.46 -28.92 -44.78
C HIS A 36 -19.69 -29.28 -46.07
N THR A 37 -18.70 -30.18 -46.09
CA THR A 37 -18.74 -31.56 -45.57
C THR A 37 -17.31 -32.11 -45.51
N ASN A 38 -16.93 -32.78 -44.41
CA ASN A 38 -15.77 -33.66 -44.36
C ASN A 38 -16.12 -34.96 -45.10
N LEU A 39 -15.36 -35.32 -46.11
CA LEU A 39 -15.31 -36.69 -46.62
C LEU A 39 -13.84 -37.11 -46.76
N ASP A 40 -13.55 -38.14 -45.98
CA ASP A 40 -12.38 -38.99 -45.97
C ASP A 40 -12.54 -40.01 -47.10
N GLU A 41 -11.59 -40.06 -48.03
CA GLU A 41 -11.35 -41.09 -49.05
C GLU A 41 -10.19 -40.57 -49.92
N GLY A 42 -9.13 -41.28 -50.28
CA GLY A 42 -8.74 -42.65 -50.04
C GLY A 42 -7.32 -42.84 -50.59
N PHE A 43 -6.67 -43.88 -50.11
CA PHE A 43 -5.47 -44.50 -50.67
C PHE A 43 -5.44 -44.43 -52.21
N ILE A 44 -4.39 -43.84 -52.79
CA ILE A 44 -4.09 -44.02 -54.21
C ILE A 44 -3.09 -45.16 -54.34
N ALA A 45 -3.53 -46.20 -55.03
CA ALA A 45 -2.80 -47.42 -55.34
C ALA A 45 -1.52 -47.18 -56.17
N ALA A 46 -0.55 -48.10 -56.04
CA ALA A 46 0.69 -48.11 -56.80
C ALA A 46 0.46 -48.30 -58.31
N HIS A 47 1.19 -47.56 -59.14
CA HIS A 47 1.21 -47.76 -60.59
C HIS A 47 2.37 -48.69 -60.98
N PRO A 48 2.15 -49.68 -61.86
CA PRO A 48 3.22 -50.58 -62.32
C PRO A 48 4.11 -49.85 -63.34
N GLY A 49 5.39 -49.69 -63.00
CA GLY A 49 6.42 -49.10 -63.89
C GLY A 49 7.30 -48.00 -63.28
N GLU A 50 7.31 -47.84 -61.95
CA GLU A 50 8.06 -46.77 -61.29
C GLU A 50 9.55 -47.09 -61.17
N THR A 51 10.39 -46.14 -61.61
CA THR A 51 11.85 -46.20 -61.48
C THR A 51 12.26 -45.97 -60.01
N GLU A 52 13.38 -46.53 -59.54
CA GLU A 52 13.77 -46.48 -58.12
C GLU A 52 13.96 -45.04 -57.60
N GLU A 53 14.33 -44.11 -58.48
CA GLU A 53 14.42 -42.67 -58.19
C GLU A 53 13.04 -42.03 -57.95
N GLU A 54 12.00 -42.51 -58.62
CA GLU A 54 10.62 -42.02 -58.52
C GLU A 54 9.96 -42.53 -57.23
N LYS A 55 10.29 -43.75 -56.82
CA LYS A 55 9.96 -44.31 -55.50
C LYS A 55 10.65 -43.52 -54.38
N GLN A 56 11.90 -43.12 -54.57
CA GLN A 56 12.63 -42.32 -53.59
C GLN A 56 12.09 -40.89 -53.49
N ASN A 57 11.74 -40.26 -54.62
CA ASN A 57 11.11 -38.94 -54.66
C ASN A 57 9.70 -38.95 -54.06
N ARG A 58 8.92 -40.00 -54.29
CA ARG A 58 7.60 -40.18 -53.66
C ARG A 58 7.72 -40.45 -52.16
N THR A 59 8.73 -41.23 -51.75
CA THR A 59 9.03 -41.45 -50.32
C THR A 59 9.42 -40.15 -49.63
N MET A 60 10.30 -39.35 -50.25
CA MET A 60 10.69 -38.02 -49.77
C MET A 60 9.50 -37.05 -49.71
N HIS A 61 8.62 -37.06 -50.71
CA HIS A 61 7.41 -36.23 -50.73
C HIS A 61 6.42 -36.64 -49.63
N ASN A 62 6.18 -37.94 -49.44
CA ASN A 62 5.33 -38.45 -48.37
C ASN A 62 5.92 -38.14 -46.97
N LEU A 63 7.24 -38.24 -46.80
CA LEU A 63 7.92 -37.87 -45.55
C LEU A 63 7.83 -36.36 -45.28
N ALA A 64 7.94 -35.51 -46.31
CA ALA A 64 7.75 -34.06 -46.18
C ALA A 64 6.29 -33.70 -45.83
N THR A 65 5.31 -34.42 -46.36
CA THR A 65 3.89 -34.24 -46.00
C THR A 65 3.59 -34.74 -44.58
N ILE A 66 4.22 -35.82 -44.13
CA ILE A 66 4.11 -36.32 -42.75
C ILE A 66 4.78 -35.35 -41.76
N MET A 67 5.97 -34.83 -42.08
CA MET A 67 6.66 -33.83 -41.24
C MET A 67 5.98 -32.45 -41.26
N GLY A 68 5.36 -32.05 -42.38
CA GLY A 68 4.59 -30.80 -42.48
C GLY A 68 3.26 -30.81 -41.69
N ARG A 69 2.70 -32.00 -41.42
CA ARG A 69 1.53 -32.17 -40.53
C ARG A 69 1.92 -32.34 -39.06
N ALA A 70 3.19 -32.62 -38.76
CA ALA A 70 3.69 -32.80 -37.39
C ALA A 70 4.12 -31.48 -36.69
N LEU A 71 4.16 -30.34 -37.39
CA LEU A 71 4.54 -29.04 -36.82
C LEU A 71 3.38 -28.04 -36.66
N SER A 72 2.12 -28.49 -36.71
CA SER A 72 0.96 -27.65 -36.40
C SER A 72 0.05 -28.26 -35.33
N VAL A 73 0.64 -28.85 -34.29
CA VAL A 73 -0.06 -29.18 -33.04
C VAL A 73 0.09 -27.98 -32.09
N PRO A 74 -1.01 -27.37 -31.60
CA PRO A 74 -0.90 -26.37 -30.55
C PRO A 74 -0.30 -27.01 -29.30
N LEU A 75 0.81 -26.46 -28.82
CA LEU A 75 1.44 -26.83 -27.56
C LEU A 75 0.61 -26.31 -26.37
N GLN A 76 -0.64 -26.76 -26.26
CA GLN A 76 -1.58 -26.43 -25.19
C GLN A 76 -2.40 -27.67 -24.77
N SER A 77 -1.76 -28.79 -24.38
CA SER A 77 -2.50 -29.86 -23.69
C SER A 77 -1.64 -30.89 -22.93
N THR A 78 -0.59 -30.46 -22.22
CA THR A 78 0.19 -31.41 -21.37
C THR A 78 0.61 -30.91 -19.98
N PHE A 79 0.13 -29.76 -19.50
CA PHE A 79 0.37 -29.32 -18.10
C PHE A 79 -0.85 -29.45 -17.20
N ARG A 80 -1.68 -30.49 -17.38
CA ARG A 80 -2.86 -30.68 -16.54
C ARG A 80 -3.08 -32.11 -16.08
N SER A 81 -2.04 -32.77 -15.58
CA SER A 81 -2.23 -33.85 -14.59
C SER A 81 -0.90 -34.26 -13.94
N LEU A 82 -0.43 -33.49 -12.97
CA LEU A 82 0.60 -33.91 -12.01
C LEU A 82 0.63 -32.90 -10.85
N SER A 83 -0.47 -32.81 -10.12
CA SER A 83 -0.55 -32.19 -8.78
C SER A 83 -1.94 -32.48 -8.17
N GLN A 84 -2.21 -33.75 -7.87
CA GLN A 84 -3.27 -34.12 -6.92
C GLN A 84 -2.76 -35.20 -5.98
N THR A 85 -1.67 -34.88 -5.28
CA THR A 85 -1.49 -35.34 -3.91
C THR A 85 -2.00 -34.21 -3.03
N PRO A 86 -2.94 -34.44 -2.09
CA PRO A 86 -3.26 -33.45 -1.08
C PRO A 86 -2.00 -33.22 -0.24
N GLY A 87 -1.24 -32.18 -0.56
CA GLY A 87 -0.26 -31.64 0.38
C GLY A 87 -1.00 -31.23 1.66
N PRO A 88 -0.34 -31.28 2.83
CA PRO A 88 -0.96 -30.87 4.08
C PRO A 88 -1.55 -29.47 3.88
N ALA A 89 -2.87 -29.36 4.08
CA ALA A 89 -3.58 -28.10 3.94
C ALA A 89 -2.87 -27.07 4.81
N GLN A 90 -2.28 -26.04 4.18
CA GLN A 90 -1.76 -24.92 4.94
C GLN A 90 -2.88 -24.40 5.84
N PRO A 91 -2.62 -24.14 7.12
CA PRO A 91 -3.62 -23.59 8.01
C PRO A 91 -4.18 -22.32 7.36
N LYS A 92 -5.48 -22.34 7.01
CA LYS A 92 -6.15 -21.14 6.53
C LYS A 92 -6.00 -20.09 7.62
N SER A 93 -5.44 -18.94 7.25
CA SER A 93 -5.24 -17.79 8.12
C SER A 93 -6.54 -17.48 8.88
N LYS A 94 -6.54 -17.60 10.21
CA LYS A 94 -7.72 -17.26 11.02
C LYS A 94 -8.00 -15.75 11.04
N ILE A 95 -7.02 -14.94 10.64
CA ILE A 95 -7.09 -13.48 10.60
C ILE A 95 -7.32 -13.02 9.15
N PRO A 96 -8.29 -12.12 8.89
CA PRO A 96 -8.47 -11.54 7.57
C PRO A 96 -7.24 -10.73 7.13
N ALA A 97 -7.00 -10.67 5.82
CA ALA A 97 -5.95 -9.81 5.28
C ALA A 97 -6.26 -8.33 5.57
N PRO A 98 -5.24 -7.49 5.84
CA PRO A 98 -5.42 -6.06 6.04
C PRO A 98 -6.13 -5.40 4.85
N GLU A 99 -6.99 -4.42 5.12
CA GLU A 99 -7.60 -3.61 4.07
C GLU A 99 -6.55 -2.85 3.26
N LYS A 100 -6.85 -2.60 1.98
CA LYS A 100 -5.94 -1.83 1.12
C LYS A 100 -5.80 -0.40 1.63
N TYR A 101 -4.55 0.05 1.79
CA TYR A 101 -4.27 1.37 2.32
C TYR A 101 -4.63 2.49 1.33
N ASP A 102 -5.43 3.45 1.79
CA ASP A 102 -6.12 4.46 0.97
C ASP A 102 -5.46 5.85 0.98
N SER A 103 -4.23 5.97 1.47
CA SER A 103 -3.45 7.22 1.66
C SER A 103 -3.73 8.04 2.92
N LYS A 104 -4.63 7.60 3.81
CA LYS A 104 -4.91 8.33 5.07
C LYS A 104 -3.67 8.46 5.95
N LYS A 105 -3.19 9.69 6.10
CA LYS A 105 -1.96 10.03 6.83
C LYS A 105 -2.07 9.86 8.34
N GLY A 106 -0.91 9.84 9.00
CA GLY A 106 -0.78 9.87 10.45
C GLY A 106 -1.23 8.56 11.10
N PRO A 107 -2.18 8.57 12.07
CA PRO A 107 -2.58 7.36 12.79
C PRO A 107 -3.04 6.20 11.89
N ALA A 108 -3.71 6.50 10.77
CA ALA A 108 -4.19 5.47 9.86
C ALA A 108 -3.06 4.71 9.13
N ALA A 109 -1.95 5.39 8.79
CA ALA A 109 -0.76 4.75 8.23
C ALA A 109 -0.13 3.75 9.24
N LYS A 110 -0.09 4.14 10.52
CA LYS A 110 0.38 3.28 11.61
C LYS A 110 -0.52 2.07 11.82
N SER A 111 -1.83 2.29 11.87
CA SER A 111 -2.81 1.22 12.00
C SER A 111 -2.67 0.21 10.87
N PHE A 112 -2.53 0.67 9.63
CA PHE A 112 -2.31 -0.23 8.49
C PHE A 112 -1.02 -1.07 8.63
N ILE A 113 0.11 -0.47 9.02
CA ILE A 113 1.35 -1.22 9.25
C ILE A 113 1.20 -2.22 10.40
N LEU A 114 0.51 -1.84 11.48
CA LEU A 114 0.22 -2.74 12.60
C LEU A 114 -0.66 -3.92 12.18
N ASP A 115 -1.67 -3.68 11.35
CA ASP A 115 -2.53 -4.72 10.80
C ASP A 115 -1.70 -5.68 9.92
N CYS A 116 -0.80 -5.16 9.08
CA CYS A 116 0.16 -5.96 8.31
C CYS A 116 1.05 -6.81 9.20
N LYS A 117 1.69 -6.24 10.23
CA LYS A 117 2.53 -6.99 11.19
C LYS A 117 1.76 -8.10 11.87
N THR A 118 0.54 -7.81 12.31
CA THR A 118 -0.36 -8.79 12.96
C THR A 118 -0.72 -9.93 12.00
N TYR A 119 -0.99 -9.59 10.75
CA TYR A 119 -1.27 -10.56 9.70
C TYR A 119 -0.04 -11.43 9.40
N PHE A 120 1.16 -10.86 9.28
CA PHE A 120 2.39 -11.62 9.03
C PHE A 120 2.72 -12.56 10.19
N PHE A 121 2.62 -12.07 11.42
CA PHE A 121 2.83 -12.88 12.62
C PHE A 121 1.93 -14.12 12.63
N SER A 122 0.67 -13.96 12.23
CA SER A 122 -0.33 -15.04 12.20
C SER A 122 -0.18 -15.98 11.00
N ASN A 123 0.59 -15.58 9.99
CA ASN A 123 0.79 -16.28 8.72
C ASN A 123 2.27 -16.48 8.40
N SER A 124 3.09 -16.69 9.43
CA SER A 124 4.56 -16.67 9.32
C SER A 124 5.13 -17.59 8.25
N SER A 125 4.50 -18.73 7.98
CA SER A 125 4.91 -19.64 6.90
C SER A 125 4.84 -19.02 5.50
N SER A 126 3.95 -18.06 5.28
CA SER A 126 3.78 -17.35 4.01
C SER A 126 4.65 -16.09 3.91
N PHE A 127 5.25 -15.68 5.04
CA PHE A 127 6.07 -14.48 5.15
C PHE A 127 7.44 -14.80 5.79
N PRO A 128 8.28 -15.64 5.15
CA PRO A 128 9.53 -16.10 5.75
C PRO A 128 10.64 -15.04 5.76
N SER A 129 10.47 -13.89 5.09
CA SER A 129 11.49 -12.86 4.94
C SER A 129 10.91 -11.46 4.88
N ASP A 130 11.73 -10.45 5.19
CA ASP A 130 11.38 -9.03 5.06
C ASP A 130 10.91 -8.69 3.65
N HIS A 131 11.58 -9.22 2.61
CA HIS A 131 11.17 -9.05 1.22
C HIS A 131 9.73 -9.51 0.95
N SER A 132 9.30 -10.64 1.55
CA SER A 132 7.92 -11.13 1.39
C SER A 132 6.89 -10.23 2.09
N CYS A 133 7.23 -9.69 3.26
CA CYS A 133 6.41 -8.72 4.00
C CYS A 133 6.29 -7.40 3.21
N ILE A 134 7.41 -6.87 2.74
CA ILE A 134 7.48 -5.62 1.97
C ILE A 134 6.69 -5.75 0.67
N SER A 135 6.88 -6.85 -0.06
CA SER A 135 6.12 -7.14 -1.30
C SER A 135 4.62 -7.12 -1.06
N PHE A 136 4.15 -7.75 0.02
CA PHE A 136 2.74 -7.72 0.39
C PHE A 136 2.21 -6.31 0.60
N VAL A 137 2.93 -5.49 1.37
CA VAL A 137 2.50 -4.10 1.63
C VAL A 137 2.40 -3.32 0.32
N LEU A 138 3.40 -3.40 -0.55
CA LEU A 138 3.42 -2.71 -1.85
C LEU A 138 2.28 -3.17 -2.79
N MET A 139 1.93 -4.45 -2.74
CA MET A 139 0.80 -5.00 -3.50
C MET A 139 -0.55 -4.60 -2.91
N ASN A 140 -0.63 -4.40 -1.60
CA ASN A 140 -1.85 -4.09 -0.85
C ASN A 140 -2.13 -2.59 -0.70
N LEU A 141 -1.63 -1.76 -1.62
CA LEU A 141 -1.96 -0.34 -1.70
C LEU A 141 -3.17 -0.11 -2.61
N LYS A 142 -4.04 0.83 -2.21
CA LYS A 142 -5.21 1.23 -3.01
C LYS A 142 -4.78 2.09 -4.20
N GLU A 143 -5.58 2.05 -5.26
CA GLU A 143 -5.40 2.88 -6.46
C GLU A 143 -5.22 4.37 -6.13
N GLY A 144 -4.49 5.08 -7.00
CA GLY A 144 -4.16 6.49 -6.83
C GLY A 144 -2.74 6.72 -6.32
N GLN A 145 -2.57 7.70 -5.42
CA GLN A 145 -1.23 8.08 -4.93
C GLN A 145 -0.49 6.94 -4.22
N PRO A 146 -1.11 6.10 -3.37
CA PRO A 146 -0.42 4.99 -2.73
C PRO A 146 0.11 3.99 -3.74
N LYS A 147 -0.72 3.56 -4.70
CA LYS A 147 -0.28 2.61 -5.74
C LYS A 147 0.89 3.14 -6.55
N LYS A 148 0.86 4.43 -6.95
CA LYS A 148 1.96 5.07 -7.68
C LYS A 148 3.27 5.08 -6.89
N TRP A 149 3.20 5.41 -5.60
CA TRP A 149 4.38 5.33 -4.72
C TRP A 149 4.89 3.88 -4.62
N GLY A 150 3.98 2.92 -4.43
CA GLY A 150 4.34 1.52 -4.29
C GLY A 150 4.95 0.92 -5.55
N GLN A 151 4.50 1.34 -6.73
CA GLN A 151 5.02 0.87 -8.01
C GLN A 151 6.51 1.17 -8.17
N ILE A 152 6.98 2.37 -7.78
CA ILE A 152 8.40 2.76 -7.84
C ILE A 152 9.29 1.71 -7.15
N TYR A 153 8.85 1.24 -5.99
CA TYR A 153 9.62 0.30 -5.19
C TYR A 153 9.33 -1.16 -5.52
N LEU A 154 8.11 -1.47 -5.95
CA LEU A 154 7.76 -2.80 -6.41
C LEU A 154 8.55 -3.18 -7.67
N GLU A 155 8.72 -2.24 -8.60
CA GLU A 155 9.57 -2.43 -9.78
C GLU A 155 11.02 -2.71 -9.38
N LYS A 156 11.62 -1.86 -8.53
CA LYS A 156 12.98 -2.08 -8.00
C LYS A 156 13.14 -3.42 -7.28
N LEU A 157 12.14 -3.81 -6.48
CA LEU A 157 12.11 -5.08 -5.77
C LEU A 157 12.12 -6.27 -6.73
N LEU A 158 11.36 -6.19 -7.84
CA LEU A 158 11.24 -7.24 -8.84
C LEU A 158 12.48 -7.31 -9.75
N ASP A 159 13.08 -6.17 -10.06
CA ASP A 159 14.31 -6.07 -10.85
C ASP A 159 15.56 -6.47 -10.04
N GLY A 160 15.44 -6.69 -8.73
CA GLY A 160 16.56 -6.97 -7.83
C GLY A 160 17.52 -5.78 -7.69
N ALA A 161 17.04 -4.57 -7.97
CA ALA A 161 17.83 -3.35 -7.85
C ALA A 161 18.05 -3.02 -6.37
N TYR A 162 19.26 -2.59 -6.03
CA TYR A 162 19.55 -2.12 -4.69
C TYR A 162 18.79 -0.83 -4.39
N GLU A 163 18.01 -0.85 -3.31
CA GLU A 163 17.27 0.29 -2.81
C GLU A 163 17.30 0.25 -1.26
N PRO A 164 17.84 1.27 -0.58
CA PRO A 164 17.98 1.26 0.88
C PRO A 164 16.67 1.02 1.62
N ILE A 165 15.54 1.53 1.09
CA ILE A 165 14.24 1.34 1.76
C ILE A 165 13.72 -0.10 1.67
N LEU A 166 14.31 -0.95 0.83
CA LEU A 166 13.92 -2.35 0.62
C LEU A 166 14.87 -3.34 1.30
N GLU A 167 15.93 -2.86 1.95
CA GLU A 167 16.97 -3.68 2.55
C GLU A 167 16.48 -4.48 3.77
N SER A 168 15.57 -3.89 4.54
CA SER A 168 14.98 -4.51 5.73
C SER A 168 13.56 -4.01 5.97
N TRP A 169 12.80 -4.76 6.76
CA TRP A 169 11.48 -4.35 7.20
C TRP A 169 11.52 -3.00 7.94
N ASP A 170 12.51 -2.80 8.81
CA ASP A 170 12.63 -1.57 9.60
C ASP A 170 12.89 -0.34 8.72
N ALA A 171 13.75 -0.48 7.70
CA ALA A 171 14.00 0.60 6.73
C ALA A 171 12.74 0.92 5.92
N PHE A 172 12.02 -0.10 5.48
CA PHE A 172 10.78 0.06 4.74
C PHE A 172 9.69 0.72 5.59
N GLU A 173 9.47 0.24 6.81
CA GLU A 173 8.46 0.77 7.73
C GLU A 173 8.74 2.23 8.05
N ALA A 174 9.99 2.58 8.34
CA ALA A 174 10.39 3.98 8.58
C ALA A 174 10.09 4.86 7.36
N ALA A 175 10.45 4.42 6.16
CA ALA A 175 10.19 5.15 4.92
C ALA A 175 8.69 5.29 4.63
N PHE A 176 7.91 4.23 4.85
CA PHE A 176 6.46 4.23 4.70
C PHE A 176 5.82 5.22 5.68
N LEU A 177 6.09 5.09 6.98
CA LEU A 177 5.53 5.95 8.00
C LEU A 177 5.95 7.41 7.82
N CYS A 178 7.17 7.67 7.35
CA CYS A 178 7.61 9.02 6.99
C CYS A 178 6.80 9.59 5.82
N ASN A 179 6.62 8.83 4.74
CA ASN A 179 5.89 9.28 3.54
C ASN A 179 4.40 9.56 3.82
N TRP A 180 3.78 8.76 4.68
CA TRP A 180 2.38 8.95 5.10
C TRP A 180 2.23 9.56 6.50
N SER A 181 3.27 10.23 7.00
CA SER A 181 3.16 11.05 8.19
C SER A 181 2.22 12.22 7.94
N ASP A 182 1.72 12.82 9.03
CA ASP A 182 1.05 14.12 8.98
C ASP A 182 1.91 15.15 9.75
N PRO A 183 2.92 15.76 9.10
CA PRO A 183 3.79 16.74 9.76
C PRO A 183 3.02 17.95 10.29
N ALA A 184 1.94 18.34 9.64
CA ALA A 184 1.12 19.46 10.10
C ALA A 184 0.38 19.11 11.39
N ALA A 185 -0.19 17.92 11.49
CA ALA A 185 -0.79 17.44 12.74
C ALA A 185 0.25 17.28 13.85
N ALA A 186 1.45 16.78 13.54
CA ALA A 186 2.54 16.69 14.51
C ALA A 186 2.95 18.07 15.04
N GLN A 187 3.14 19.07 14.16
CA GLN A 187 3.43 20.45 14.57
C GLN A 187 2.31 21.08 15.40
N VAL A 188 1.04 20.77 15.09
CA VAL A 188 -0.11 21.21 15.90
C VAL A 188 -0.09 20.55 17.27
N ALA A 189 0.16 19.24 17.35
CA ALA A 189 0.26 18.51 18.61
C ALA A 189 1.43 19.01 19.48
N GLU A 190 2.59 19.25 18.87
CA GLU A 190 3.76 19.83 19.55
C GLU A 190 3.45 21.22 20.14
N ARG A 191 2.81 22.10 19.36
CA ARG A 191 2.37 23.41 19.86
C ARG A 191 1.38 23.27 21.01
N ARG A 192 0.44 22.32 20.92
CA ARG A 192 -0.52 22.04 21.99
C ARG A 192 0.19 21.53 23.25
N LEU A 193 1.17 20.63 23.15
CA LEU A 193 1.95 20.17 24.31
C LEU A 193 2.71 21.31 24.98
N ARG A 194 3.38 22.17 24.21
CA ARG A 194 4.10 23.33 24.76
C ARG A 194 3.21 24.25 25.59
N ASN A 195 1.97 24.43 25.14
CA ASN A 195 1.00 25.33 25.76
C ASN A 195 0.16 24.63 26.84
N LEU A 196 0.19 23.30 26.93
CA LEU A 196 -0.57 22.55 27.93
C LEU A 196 0.03 22.80 29.33
N LYS A 197 -0.80 23.31 30.23
CA LYS A 197 -0.46 23.55 31.64
C LYS A 197 -1.41 22.81 32.56
N GLN A 198 -0.89 22.31 33.67
CA GLN A 198 -1.68 21.71 34.74
C GLN A 198 -2.49 22.82 35.43
N SER A 199 -3.78 22.91 35.12
CA SER A 199 -4.73 23.82 35.78
C SER A 199 -5.48 23.14 36.93
N ARG A 200 -5.83 21.88 36.76
CA ARG A 200 -6.60 21.02 37.68
C ARG A 200 -5.68 19.97 38.33
N ALA A 201 -6.18 18.77 38.61
CA ALA A 201 -5.37 17.67 39.13
C ALA A 201 -4.28 17.26 38.13
N ALA A 202 -3.18 16.70 38.62
CA ALA A 202 -2.12 16.17 37.76
C ALA A 202 -2.59 14.98 36.90
N SER A 203 -3.55 14.19 37.39
CA SER A 203 -4.16 13.07 36.65
C SER A 203 -4.94 13.52 35.40
N ASP A 204 -5.68 14.61 35.55
CA ASP A 204 -6.38 15.28 34.45
C ASP A 204 -5.39 15.83 33.41
N TYR A 205 -4.36 16.54 33.87
CA TYR A 205 -3.28 17.04 33.01
C TYR A 205 -2.59 15.90 32.27
N ALA A 206 -2.33 14.78 32.94
CA ALA A 206 -1.75 13.58 32.35
C ALA A 206 -2.62 12.95 31.26
N THR A 207 -3.93 12.95 31.45
CA THR A 207 -4.87 12.47 30.43
C THR A 207 -4.81 13.34 29.18
N ASP A 208 -4.92 14.66 29.34
CA ASP A 208 -4.84 15.60 28.22
C ASP A 208 -3.48 15.51 27.51
N PHE A 209 -2.39 15.38 28.28
CA PHE A 209 -1.04 15.22 27.75
C PHE A 209 -0.92 13.94 26.91
N ARG A 210 -1.36 12.79 27.41
CA ARG A 210 -1.30 11.50 26.68
C ARG A 210 -2.10 11.55 25.38
N ILE A 211 -3.27 12.19 25.38
CA ILE A 211 -4.09 12.34 24.18
C ILE A 211 -3.36 13.14 23.08
N ILE A 212 -2.58 14.16 23.46
CA ILE A 212 -1.83 14.96 22.49
C ILE A 212 -0.53 14.23 22.10
N ALA A 213 0.18 13.67 23.07
CA ALA A 213 1.44 12.95 22.88
C ALA A 213 1.29 11.73 21.98
N SER A 214 0.14 11.05 21.99
CA SER A 214 -0.13 9.90 21.09
C SER A 214 -0.07 10.25 19.60
N LYS A 215 -0.11 11.54 19.25
CA LYS A 215 0.04 12.04 17.87
C LYS A 215 1.48 12.31 17.48
N LEU A 216 2.42 12.16 18.41
CA LEU A 216 3.84 12.41 18.24
C LEU A 216 4.62 11.09 18.30
N GLU A 217 5.83 11.12 17.78
CA GLU A 217 6.78 10.00 17.81
C GLU A 217 7.97 10.33 18.71
N TRP A 218 7.69 11.05 19.80
CA TRP A 218 8.72 11.47 20.74
C TRP A 218 9.11 10.31 21.66
N LEU A 219 10.41 10.18 21.92
CA LEU A 219 10.92 9.28 22.94
C LEU A 219 10.52 9.75 24.34
N ASP A 220 10.49 8.83 25.30
CA ASP A 220 10.13 9.11 26.69
C ASP A 220 10.94 10.25 27.30
N ALA A 221 12.24 10.37 26.98
CA ALA A 221 13.06 11.48 27.45
C ALA A 221 12.50 12.86 27.02
N ALA A 222 12.06 12.98 25.77
CA ALA A 222 11.46 14.21 25.25
C ALA A 222 10.06 14.44 25.83
N LEU A 223 9.26 13.38 25.99
CA LEU A 223 7.94 13.45 26.60
C LEU A 223 8.01 13.85 28.07
N ILE A 224 8.94 13.29 28.85
CA ILE A 224 9.20 13.66 30.25
C ILE A 224 9.58 15.13 30.36
N ALA A 225 10.50 15.60 29.51
CA ALA A 225 10.91 17.01 29.52
C ALA A 225 9.73 17.96 29.25
N ALA A 226 8.89 17.62 28.26
CA ALA A 226 7.70 18.40 27.92
C ALA A 226 6.63 18.35 29.03
N PHE A 227 6.36 17.17 29.58
CA PHE A 227 5.40 16.97 30.68
C PHE A 227 5.79 17.80 31.90
N ARG A 228 7.07 17.75 32.29
CA ARG A 228 7.60 18.53 33.41
C ARG A 228 7.38 20.03 33.25
N GLN A 229 7.44 20.55 32.03
CA GLN A 229 7.28 21.98 31.74
C GLN A 229 5.83 22.49 31.89
N GLY A 230 4.85 21.58 31.86
CA GLY A 230 3.44 21.91 32.04
C GLY A 230 2.93 21.81 33.48
N LEU A 231 3.66 21.12 34.37
CA LEU A 231 3.26 20.94 35.78
C LEU A 231 3.19 22.26 36.57
N LYS A 232 2.33 22.28 37.59
CA LYS A 232 2.30 23.35 38.60
C LYS A 232 3.66 23.46 39.28
N ALA A 233 4.05 24.68 39.66
CA ALA A 233 5.37 24.95 40.22
C ALA A 233 5.68 24.07 41.45
N GLU A 234 4.72 23.94 42.37
CA GLU A 234 4.87 23.13 43.61
C GLU A 234 5.07 21.64 43.30
N VAL A 235 4.24 21.07 42.42
CA VAL A 235 4.34 19.67 41.99
C VAL A 235 5.67 19.42 41.29
N ARG A 236 6.04 20.30 40.36
CA ARG A 236 7.30 20.22 39.61
C ARG A 236 8.52 20.27 40.53
N SER A 237 8.53 21.16 41.53
CA SER A 237 9.65 21.27 42.47
C SER A 237 9.83 19.99 43.29
N LYS A 238 8.76 19.46 43.89
CA LYS A 238 8.82 18.19 44.63
C LYS A 238 9.17 17.00 43.74
N LEU A 239 8.69 17.00 42.49
CA LEU A 239 9.01 15.94 41.54
C LEU A 239 10.50 15.96 41.18
N ILE A 240 11.10 17.14 40.96
CA ILE A 240 12.54 17.28 40.72
C ILE A 240 13.34 16.75 41.91
N GLU A 241 12.97 17.14 43.13
CA GLU A 241 13.60 16.65 44.37
C GLU A 241 13.52 15.11 44.46
N PHE A 242 12.35 14.54 44.20
CA PHE A 242 12.17 13.08 44.19
C PHE A 242 13.04 12.38 43.12
N THR A 243 13.10 12.94 41.90
CA THR A 243 13.89 12.36 40.80
C THR A 243 15.39 12.54 40.95
N LEU A 244 15.86 13.39 41.87
CA LEU A 244 17.28 13.47 42.20
C LEU A 244 17.79 12.17 42.84
N HIS A 245 16.92 11.50 43.58
CA HIS A 245 17.23 10.27 44.32
C HIS A 245 16.70 9.00 43.64
N LYS A 246 15.93 9.13 42.56
CA LYS A 246 15.36 8.02 41.80
C LYS A 246 15.45 8.29 40.30
N ASN A 247 16.12 7.39 39.57
CA ASN A 247 16.16 7.48 38.11
C ASN A 247 14.81 7.01 37.53
N ILE A 248 14.08 7.92 36.91
CA ILE A 248 12.82 7.64 36.22
C ILE A 248 13.07 7.80 34.71
N THR A 249 12.99 6.70 33.98
CA THR A 249 13.26 6.67 32.53
C THR A 249 12.02 6.54 31.67
N THR A 250 10.86 6.23 32.27
CA THR A 250 9.61 6.03 31.54
C THR A 250 8.63 7.16 31.80
N LEU A 251 7.86 7.53 30.77
CA LEU A 251 6.83 8.56 30.92
C LEU A 251 5.76 8.15 31.95
N ASP A 252 5.36 6.88 31.97
CA ASP A 252 4.29 6.41 32.84
C ASP A 252 4.67 6.46 34.32
N GLU A 253 5.90 6.07 34.68
CA GLU A 253 6.39 6.20 36.05
C GLU A 253 6.51 7.68 36.45
N PHE A 254 6.95 8.54 35.54
CA PHE A 254 7.05 9.98 35.78
C PHE A 254 5.67 10.62 36.03
N ILE A 255 4.68 10.28 35.21
CA ILE A 255 3.28 10.71 35.38
C ILE A 255 2.71 10.22 36.71
N SER A 256 2.92 8.95 37.04
CA SER A 256 2.37 8.34 38.26
C SER A 256 2.94 9.02 39.51
N THR A 257 4.24 9.30 39.51
CA THR A 257 4.91 10.03 40.58
C THR A 257 4.39 11.47 40.69
N ALA A 258 4.20 12.16 39.57
CA ALA A 258 3.64 13.51 39.57
C ALA A 258 2.21 13.55 40.15
N CYS A 259 1.38 12.56 39.82
CA CYS A 259 0.02 12.44 40.36
C CYS A 259 0.02 12.16 41.87
N LEU A 260 0.90 11.29 42.34
CA LEU A 260 1.07 11.03 43.77
C LEU A 260 1.47 12.30 44.51
N ILE A 261 2.45 13.03 44.00
CA ILE A 261 2.93 14.29 44.61
C ILE A 261 1.81 15.32 44.66
N ASP A 262 1.09 15.53 43.57
CA ASP A 262 -0.05 16.48 43.51
C ASP A 262 -1.14 16.12 44.54
N GLY A 263 -1.47 14.83 44.67
CA GLY A 263 -2.39 14.34 45.70
C GLY A 263 -1.89 14.63 47.11
N THR A 264 -0.63 14.31 47.43
CA THR A 264 -0.06 14.59 48.76
C THR A 264 0.01 16.08 49.09
N LEU A 265 0.23 16.94 48.09
CA LEU A 265 0.23 18.40 48.26
C LEU A 265 -1.19 18.94 48.47
N PHE A 266 -2.19 18.33 47.84
CA PHE A 266 -3.59 18.70 48.04
C PHE A 266 -4.07 18.36 49.44
N GLU A 267 -3.75 17.18 49.96
CA GLU A 267 -4.10 16.75 51.33
C GLU A 267 -3.39 17.57 52.44
N ALA A 268 -2.26 18.21 52.11
CA ALA A 268 -1.48 19.00 53.07
C ALA A 268 -1.91 20.48 53.17
N ARG A 269 -2.94 20.90 52.43
CA ARG A 269 -3.48 22.28 52.42
C ARG A 269 -4.69 22.41 53.34
#